data_AF-A0ABD7MRP0-F1
#
_entry.id   AF-A0ABD7MRP0-F1
#
_cell.length_a   1.000
_cell.length_b   1.000
_cell.length_c   1.000
_cell.angle_alpha   90.00
_cell.angle_beta   90.00
_cell.angle_gamma   90.00
#
_symmetry.space_group_name_H-M   'P 1'
#
loop_
_entity.id
_entity.type
_entity.pdbx_description
1 polymer ?
#
loop_
_entity_poly.entity_id
_entity_poly.type
_entity_poly.pdbx_seq_one_letter_code
_entity_poly.pdbx_strand_id
1 'polypeptide(L)'
;MAKPEPIASEDMFHSPEPGTNLQELVEEQLRQGQVLVNATVKVKEGHGFEFSSRGTRNHDGSYSLIDVDRDWLVRTAVALAPSALVVEPQDVISDIVSLLSSAAEEP
;
A
#
# COMPACT_ATOMS: atom_id res chain seq x y z
N MET A 1 -38.47 26.79 34.31
CA MET A 1 -37.84 25.52 33.90
C MET A 1 -37.55 25.62 32.41
N ALA A 2 -36.29 25.85 32.04
CA ALA A 2 -35.89 25.93 30.63
C ALA A 2 -35.82 24.51 30.05
N LYS A 3 -36.49 24.30 28.93
CA LYS A 3 -36.44 23.06 28.14
C LYS A 3 -35.02 22.93 27.56
N PRO A 4 -34.36 21.76 27.64
CA PRO A 4 -33.04 21.60 27.05
C PRO A 4 -33.15 21.70 25.53
N GLU A 5 -32.27 22.49 24.91
CA GLU A 5 -32.16 22.58 23.45
C GLU A 5 -31.72 21.23 22.87
N PRO A 6 -32.25 20.83 21.70
CA PRO A 6 -31.78 19.63 21.03
C PRO A 6 -30.36 19.90 20.54
N ILE A 7 -29.43 19.02 20.89
CA ILE A 7 -28.09 18.98 20.33
C ILE A 7 -28.27 18.64 18.85
N ALA A 8 -28.09 19.62 17.95
CA ALA A 8 -28.06 19.36 16.53
C ALA A 8 -26.88 18.41 16.26
N SER A 9 -27.19 17.18 15.90
CA SER A 9 -26.20 16.13 15.59
C SER A 9 -26.65 15.36 14.37
N GLU A 10 -26.93 16.06 13.27
CA GLU A 10 -27.28 15.43 11.99
C GLU A 10 -26.38 15.88 10.83
N ASP A 11 -25.48 16.84 11.04
CA ASP A 11 -24.84 17.57 9.93
C ASP A 11 -23.37 17.22 9.68
N MET A 12 -22.96 15.95 9.84
CA MET A 12 -21.58 15.60 9.48
C MET A 12 -21.35 14.17 8.96
N PHE A 13 -22.35 13.59 8.30
CA PHE A 13 -22.14 12.47 7.38
C PHE A 13 -23.05 12.66 6.17
N HIS A 14 -22.49 13.16 5.07
CA HIS A 14 -23.21 13.18 3.80
C HIS A 14 -23.42 11.73 3.35
N SER A 15 -24.67 11.27 3.36
CA SER A 15 -25.00 9.98 2.75
C SER A 15 -24.75 10.08 1.24
N PRO A 16 -24.12 9.08 0.61
CA PRO A 16 -23.93 9.08 -0.83
C PRO A 16 -25.29 9.10 -1.54
N GLU A 17 -25.34 9.72 -2.72
CA GLU A 17 -26.57 9.87 -3.51
C GLU A 17 -27.25 8.50 -3.75
N PRO A 18 -28.59 8.44 -3.81
CA PRO A 18 -29.29 7.20 -4.11
C PRO A 18 -28.83 6.59 -5.44
N GLY A 19 -28.36 5.34 -5.40
CA GLY A 19 -27.83 4.63 -6.58
C GLY A 19 -26.31 4.70 -6.75
N THR A 20 -25.58 5.39 -5.86
CA THR A 20 -24.12 5.32 -5.82
C THR A 20 -23.66 3.88 -5.58
N ASN A 21 -22.74 3.41 -6.41
CA ASN A 21 -22.02 2.16 -6.18
C ASN A 21 -20.99 2.37 -5.06
N LEU A 22 -21.35 1.93 -3.85
CA LEU A 22 -20.50 2.11 -2.68
C LEU A 22 -19.14 1.43 -2.82
N GLN A 23 -19.07 0.31 -3.54
CA GLN A 23 -17.82 -0.42 -3.75
C GLN A 23 -16.85 0.40 -4.60
N GLU A 24 -17.35 0.95 -5.71
CA GLU A 24 -16.58 1.81 -6.61
C GLU A 24 -16.12 3.09 -5.91
N LEU A 25 -17.01 3.73 -5.14
CA LEU A 25 -16.65 4.92 -4.35
C LEU A 25 -15.55 4.60 -3.33
N VAL A 26 -15.66 3.49 -2.60
CA VAL A 26 -14.62 3.07 -1.63
C VAL A 26 -13.31 2.77 -2.34
N GLU A 27 -13.33 2.10 -3.48
CA GLU A 27 -12.14 1.83 -4.28
C GLU A 27 -11.48 3.13 -4.77
N GLU A 28 -12.27 4.09 -5.25
CA GLU A 28 -11.77 5.41 -5.65
C GLU A 28 -11.16 6.16 -4.46
N GLN A 29 -11.82 6.17 -3.31
CA GLN A 29 -11.33 6.84 -2.10
C GLN A 29 -10.07 6.17 -1.53
N LEU A 30 -9.98 4.85 -1.56
CA LEU A 30 -8.76 4.14 -1.15
C LEU A 30 -7.60 4.42 -2.10
N ARG A 31 -7.86 4.56 -3.40
CA ARG A 31 -6.84 4.99 -4.38
C ARG A 31 -6.43 6.45 -4.17
N GLN A 32 -7.31 7.31 -3.66
CA GLN A 32 -7.01 8.70 -3.36
C GLN A 32 -5.98 8.79 -2.23
N GLY A 33 -4.74 9.16 -2.59
CA GLY A 33 -3.62 9.29 -1.67
C GLY A 33 -2.58 8.17 -1.77
N GLN A 34 -2.88 7.11 -2.53
CA GLN A 34 -1.92 6.03 -2.79
C GLN A 34 -1.20 6.27 -4.12
N VAL A 35 0.12 6.21 -4.09
CA VAL A 35 0.91 6.08 -5.31
C VAL A 35 0.94 4.60 -5.65
N LEU A 36 0.16 4.21 -6.66
CA LEU A 36 0.14 2.83 -7.14
C LEU A 36 1.28 2.59 -8.13
N VAL A 37 1.94 1.45 -8.01
CA VAL A 37 3.06 1.06 -8.86
C VAL A 37 2.94 -0.40 -9.29
N ASN A 38 3.43 -0.69 -10.49
CA ASN A 38 3.72 -2.05 -10.94
C ASN A 38 5.17 -2.35 -10.61
N ALA A 39 5.45 -3.51 -10.04
CA ALA A 39 6.79 -3.86 -9.59
C ALA A 39 7.12 -5.34 -9.80
N THR A 40 8.41 -5.63 -9.89
CA THR A 40 8.92 -7.00 -9.92
C THR A 40 9.79 -7.23 -8.69
N VAL A 41 9.53 -8.32 -7.97
CA VAL A 41 10.22 -8.65 -6.71
C VAL A 41 10.81 -10.05 -6.78
N LYS A 42 12.08 -10.19 -6.42
CA LYS A 42 12.73 -11.48 -6.20
C LYS A 42 12.76 -11.79 -4.71
N VAL A 43 12.36 -13.00 -4.35
CA VAL A 43 12.23 -13.41 -2.96
C VAL A 43 12.97 -14.73 -2.78
N LYS A 44 13.78 -14.83 -1.73
CA LYS A 44 14.43 -16.08 -1.33
C LYS A 44 13.36 -17.10 -0.95
N GLU A 45 13.58 -18.37 -1.28
CA GLU A 45 12.66 -19.44 -0.92
C GLU A 45 12.34 -19.44 0.59
N GLY A 46 11.07 -19.68 0.92
CA GLY A 46 10.57 -19.65 2.30
C GLY A 46 10.35 -18.26 2.90
N HIS A 47 10.58 -17.18 2.16
CA HIS A 47 10.35 -15.78 2.60
C HIS A 47 9.26 -15.11 1.74
N GLY A 48 8.85 -13.90 2.16
CA GLY A 48 8.02 -12.99 1.37
C GLY A 48 6.65 -13.54 0.97
N PHE A 49 5.97 -14.18 1.92
CA PHE A 49 4.57 -14.58 1.79
C PHE A 49 3.67 -13.39 1.40
N GLU A 50 4.02 -12.20 1.86
CA GLU A 50 3.37 -10.94 1.51
C GLU A 50 3.34 -10.72 -0.01
N PHE A 51 4.46 -11.00 -0.70
CA PHE A 51 4.56 -10.86 -2.15
C PHE A 51 3.86 -11.99 -2.91
N SER A 52 3.87 -13.22 -2.40
CA SER A 52 3.11 -14.32 -3.02
C SER A 52 1.60 -14.17 -2.85
N SER A 53 1.15 -13.49 -1.79
CA SER A 53 -0.26 -13.23 -1.54
C SER A 53 -0.85 -12.12 -2.43
N ARG A 54 -0.01 -11.24 -3.00
CA ARG A 54 -0.43 -10.07 -3.79
C ARG A 54 0.09 -10.07 -5.23
N GLY A 55 0.99 -10.98 -5.56
CA GLY A 55 1.66 -11.04 -6.85
C GLY A 55 1.45 -12.34 -7.59
N THR A 56 1.75 -12.31 -8.89
CA THR A 56 1.80 -13.51 -9.72
C THR A 56 3.25 -13.99 -9.83
N ARG A 57 3.48 -15.28 -9.58
CA ARG A 57 4.81 -15.87 -9.71
C ARG A 57 5.18 -16.06 -11.18
N ASN A 58 6.32 -15.52 -11.58
CA ASN A 58 6.90 -15.63 -12.91
C ASN A 58 7.68 -16.94 -13.08
N HIS A 59 8.00 -17.28 -14.34
CA HIS A 59 8.78 -18.47 -14.67
C HIS A 59 10.18 -18.46 -14.03
N ASP A 60 10.80 -17.28 -13.87
CA ASP A 60 12.11 -17.12 -13.23
C ASP A 60 12.06 -17.14 -11.69
N GLY A 61 10.87 -17.33 -11.11
CA GLY A 61 10.65 -17.37 -9.67
C GLY A 61 10.47 -16.00 -9.01
N SER A 62 10.53 -14.89 -9.76
CA SER A 62 10.14 -13.57 -9.28
C SER A 62 8.61 -13.44 -9.15
N TYR A 63 8.15 -12.38 -8.50
CA TYR A 63 6.74 -12.01 -8.41
C TYR A 63 6.49 -10.70 -9.13
N SER A 64 5.49 -10.67 -10.02
CA SER A 64 4.95 -9.45 -10.59
C SER A 64 3.79 -8.94 -9.74
N LEU A 65 3.89 -7.69 -9.32
CA LEU A 65 2.91 -6.94 -8.55
C LEU A 65 2.28 -5.90 -9.47
N ILE A 66 0.95 -5.81 -9.46
CA ILE A 66 0.19 -4.86 -10.30
C ILE A 66 -0.65 -3.97 -9.40
N ASP A 67 -0.61 -2.66 -9.65
CA ASP A 67 -1.37 -1.63 -8.92
C ASP A 67 -1.24 -1.75 -7.39
N VAL A 68 -0.01 -1.98 -6.90
CA VAL A 68 0.25 -2.04 -5.45
C VAL A 68 0.63 -0.68 -4.90
N ASP A 69 0.24 -0.41 -3.66
CA ASP A 69 0.66 0.77 -2.93
C ASP A 69 2.19 0.81 -2.76
N ARG A 70 2.80 1.92 -3.21
CA ARG A 70 4.26 2.13 -3.19
C ARG A 70 4.84 2.11 -1.78
N ASP A 71 4.18 2.76 -0.82
CA ASP A 71 4.66 2.83 0.57
C ASP A 71 4.64 1.44 1.22
N TRP A 72 3.58 0.67 0.96
CA TRP A 72 3.50 -0.72 1.36
C TRP A 72 4.64 -1.55 0.74
N LEU A 73 4.90 -1.39 -0.56
CA LEU A 73 5.97 -2.10 -1.25
C LEU A 73 7.35 -1.79 -0.64
N VAL A 74 7.67 -0.50 -0.47
CA VAL A 74 8.95 -0.05 0.11
C VAL A 74 9.12 -0.59 1.53
N ARG A 75 8.12 -0.41 2.41
CA ARG A 75 8.19 -0.88 3.80
C ARG A 75 8.34 -2.39 3.90
N THR A 76 7.59 -3.14 3.10
CA THR A 76 7.63 -4.60 3.11
C THR A 76 8.97 -5.12 2.59
N ALA A 77 9.49 -4.55 1.51
CA ALA A 77 10.80 -4.93 0.96
C ALA A 77 11.94 -4.65 1.94
N VAL A 78 11.92 -3.49 2.60
CA VAL A 78 12.91 -3.11 3.61
C VAL A 78 12.86 -4.04 4.82
N ALA A 79 11.67 -4.35 5.34
CA ALA A 79 11.49 -5.24 6.48
C ALA A 79 11.98 -6.68 6.20
N LEU A 80 11.92 -7.11 4.95
CA LEU A 80 12.33 -8.45 4.51
C LEU A 80 13.74 -8.47 3.91
N ALA A 81 14.44 -7.35 3.84
CA ALA A 81 15.80 -7.29 3.30
C ALA A 81 16.77 -8.12 4.17
N PRO A 82 17.74 -8.86 3.57
CA PRO A 82 18.03 -8.96 2.14
C PRO A 82 17.26 -10.08 1.41
N SER A 83 16.30 -10.73 2.08
CA SER A 83 15.56 -11.89 1.56
C SER A 83 14.51 -11.55 0.51
N ALA A 84 14.12 -10.27 0.39
CA ALA A 84 13.29 -9.76 -0.69
C ALA A 84 13.96 -8.56 -1.36
N LEU A 85 13.99 -8.57 -2.70
CA LEU A 85 14.62 -7.55 -3.53
C LEU A 85 13.64 -7.07 -4.58
N VAL A 86 13.30 -5.78 -4.56
CA VAL A 86 12.61 -5.14 -5.68
C VAL A 86 13.63 -4.93 -6.80
N VAL A 87 13.33 -5.42 -8.01
CA VAL A 87 14.21 -5.29 -9.17
C VAL A 87 13.74 -4.23 -10.17
N GLU A 88 12.45 -3.90 -10.15
CA GLU A 88 11.83 -2.81 -10.92
C GLU A 88 10.59 -2.31 -10.16
N PRO A 89 10.22 -1.01 -10.24
CA PRO A 89 10.87 0.05 -11.02
C PRO A 89 12.00 0.76 -10.25
N GLN A 90 12.87 1.46 -10.98
CA GLN A 90 14.11 2.04 -10.46
C GLN A 90 13.91 3.10 -9.36
N ASP A 91 12.83 3.87 -9.44
CA ASP A 91 12.47 4.88 -8.45
C ASP A 91 12.10 4.24 -7.11
N VAL A 92 11.36 3.13 -7.11
CA VAL A 92 11.07 2.35 -5.89
C VAL A 92 12.35 1.74 -5.31
N ILE A 93 13.25 1.23 -6.14
CA ILE A 93 14.56 0.73 -5.69
C ILE A 93 15.33 1.84 -4.99
N SER A 94 15.27 3.07 -5.53
CA SER A 94 15.97 4.23 -4.98
C SER A 94 15.43 4.61 -3.59
N ASP A 95 14.11 4.55 -3.40
CA ASP A 95 13.48 4.76 -2.08
C ASP A 95 13.92 3.72 -1.05
N ILE A 96 13.94 2.44 -1.44
CA ILE A 96 14.37 1.32 -0.58
C ILE A 96 15.84 1.48 -0.18
N VAL A 97 16.72 1.76 -1.13
CA VAL A 97 18.15 1.95 -0.88
C VAL A 97 18.38 3.16 0.03
N SER A 98 17.67 4.26 -0.21
CA SER A 98 17.77 5.46 0.64
C SER A 98 17.37 5.14 2.09
N LEU A 99 16.24 4.45 2.29
CA LEU A 99 15.76 4.10 3.63
C LEU A 99 16.71 3.14 4.36
N LEU A 100 17.20 2.08 3.67
CA LEU A 100 18.17 1.15 4.25
C LEU A 100 19.49 1.82 4.59
N SER A 101 19.96 2.75 3.74
CA SER A 101 21.20 3.48 3.98
C SER A 101 21.08 4.40 5.20
N SER A 102 19.99 5.15 5.31
CA SER A 102 19.74 5.99 6.49
C SER A 102 19.65 5.17 7.78
N ALA A 103 19.00 4.01 7.75
CA ALA A 103 18.91 3.13 8.91
C ALA A 103 20.27 2.51 9.31
N ALA A 104 21.18 2.31 8.35
CA ALA A 104 22.53 1.82 8.62
C ALA A 104 23.48 2.90 9.17
N GLU A 105 23.14 4.18 8.96
CA GLU A 105 23.91 5.33 9.45
C GLU A 105 23.50 5.77 10.88
N GLU A 106 22.34 5.34 11.38
CA GLU A 106 21.92 5.57 12.77
C GLU A 106 22.75 4.70 13.75
N PRO A 107 23.47 5.31 14.73
CA PRO A 107 24.38 4.61 15.65
C PRO A 107 23.69 3.84 16.79
#